data_AF-C8PC74-F1
#
_entry.id   AF-C8PC74-F1
#
_cell.length_a   1.000
_cell.length_b   1.000
_cell.length_c   1.000
_cell.angle_alpha   90.00
_cell.angle_beta   90.00
_cell.angle_gamma   90.00
#
_symmetry.space_group_name_H-M   'P 1'
#
loop_
_entity.id
_entity.type
_entity.pdbx_description
1 polymer ?
#
loop_
_entity_poly.entity_id
_entity_poly.type
_entity_poly.pdbx_seq_one_letter_code
_entity_poly.pdbx_strand_id
1 'polypeptide(L)'
;MAKVLKTNVSKTIIGLDNGSIEEVDTASLDFIPQVDDELEVYKTGDEIIVRKCNKEQFYHNGRRVNKLVYALLAIFLGSFGIHKFYAGRMVGIVYILFFWTCIPGLIGFIEGIAALVKEADSDGNIYL
;
A
#
# COMPACT_ATOMS: atom_id res chain seq x y z
N MET A 1 -16.64 2.65 -9.48
CA MET A 1 -15.24 2.97 -9.77
C MET A 1 -15.20 3.72 -11.09
N ALA A 2 -14.08 4.38 -11.37
CA ALA A 2 -13.89 5.16 -12.58
C ALA A 2 -12.43 5.03 -13.03
N LYS A 3 -12.15 5.31 -14.30
CA LYS A 3 -10.81 5.24 -14.88
C LYS A 3 -10.48 6.50 -15.66
N VAL A 4 -9.24 6.96 -15.57
CA VAL A 4 -8.76 8.03 -16.46
C VAL A 4 -8.60 7.47 -17.87
N LEU A 5 -9.39 7.99 -18.81
CA LEU A 5 -9.33 7.58 -20.21
C LEU A 5 -8.33 8.43 -21.00
N LYS A 6 -8.20 9.71 -20.63
CA LYS A 6 -7.32 10.65 -21.30
C LYS A 6 -7.01 11.84 -20.40
N THR A 7 -5.79 12.34 -20.49
CA THR A 7 -5.35 13.56 -19.79
C THR A 7 -4.82 14.58 -20.81
N ASN A 8 -5.23 15.83 -20.64
CA ASN A 8 -4.64 17.01 -21.26
C ASN A 8 -4.06 17.92 -20.16
N VAL A 9 -3.46 19.04 -20.54
CA VAL A 9 -2.87 20.02 -19.61
C VAL A 9 -3.94 20.67 -18.70
N SER A 10 -5.15 20.87 -19.22
CA SER A 10 -6.24 21.57 -18.51
C SER A 10 -7.44 20.70 -18.14
N LYS A 11 -7.59 19.53 -18.77
CA LYS A 11 -8.77 18.68 -18.58
C LYS A 11 -8.39 17.21 -18.53
N THR A 12 -9.01 16.50 -17.60
CA THR A 12 -8.90 15.06 -17.42
C THR A 12 -10.25 14.43 -17.74
N ILE A 13 -10.25 13.43 -18.63
CA ILE A 13 -11.44 12.69 -19.04
C ILE A 13 -11.50 11.41 -18.23
N ILE A 14 -12.58 11.24 -17.48
CA ILE A 14 -12.80 10.11 -16.59
C ILE A 14 -13.99 9.30 -17.11
N GLY A 15 -13.80 8.00 -17.31
CA GLY A 15 -14.86 7.05 -17.63
C GLY A 15 -15.39 6.40 -16.35
N LEU A 16 -16.70 6.43 -16.14
CA LEU A 16 -17.36 5.73 -15.05
C LEU A 16 -17.73 4.29 -15.47
N ASP A 17 -17.87 3.39 -14.50
CA ASP A 17 -18.26 1.99 -14.75
C ASP A 17 -19.63 1.83 -15.43
N ASN A 18 -20.50 2.83 -15.36
CA ASN A 18 -21.80 2.85 -16.03
C ASN A 18 -21.69 3.25 -17.52
N GLY A 19 -20.48 3.46 -18.04
CA GLY A 19 -20.22 3.90 -19.41
C GLY A 19 -20.37 5.41 -19.66
N SER A 20 -20.70 6.20 -18.64
CA SER A 20 -20.71 7.66 -18.74
C SER A 20 -19.29 8.24 -18.69
N ILE A 21 -19.10 9.40 -19.30
CA ILE A 21 -17.82 10.11 -19.35
C ILE A 21 -18.01 11.46 -18.66
N GLU A 22 -17.09 11.82 -17.76
CA GLU A 22 -17.06 13.11 -17.07
C GLU A 22 -15.74 13.83 -17.35
N GLU A 23 -15.81 15.15 -17.53
CA GLU A 23 -14.64 16.01 -17.67
C GLU A 23 -14.39 16.76 -16.37
N VAL A 24 -13.17 16.64 -15.85
CA VAL A 24 -12.74 17.33 -14.63
C VAL A 24 -11.52 18.20 -14.96
N ASP A 25 -11.45 19.39 -14.37
CA ASP A 25 -10.28 20.25 -14.51
C ASP A 25 -9.05 19.56 -13.91
N THR A 26 -7.96 19.48 -14.66
CA THR A 26 -6.73 18.87 -14.16
C THR A 26 -6.16 19.67 -12.99
N ALA A 27 -6.37 20.99 -12.94
CA ALA A 27 -5.86 21.86 -11.88
C ALA A 27 -6.61 21.71 -10.55
N SER A 28 -7.84 21.17 -10.55
CA SER A 28 -8.61 20.94 -9.32
C SER A 28 -8.27 19.60 -8.64
N LEU A 29 -7.38 18.80 -9.23
CA LEU A 29 -6.97 17.52 -8.69
C LEU A 29 -5.75 17.70 -7.78
N ASP A 30 -5.79 17.10 -6.59
CA ASP A 30 -4.66 17.08 -5.64
C ASP A 30 -3.50 16.16 -6.09
N PHE A 31 -3.55 15.63 -7.31
CA PHE A 31 -2.57 14.71 -7.87
C PHE A 31 -2.45 14.89 -9.39
N ILE A 32 -1.35 14.39 -9.96
CA ILE A 32 -1.14 14.39 -11.41
C ILE A 32 -1.80 13.13 -12.00
N PRO A 33 -2.92 13.25 -12.75
CA PRO A 33 -3.60 12.10 -13.32
C PRO A 33 -2.80 11.47 -14.47
N GLN A 34 -2.77 10.15 -14.52
CA GLN A 34 -2.23 9.37 -15.63
C GLN A 34 -3.33 8.52 -16.26
N VAL A 35 -3.20 8.24 -17.56
CA VAL A 35 -4.11 7.31 -18.27
C VAL A 35 -4.09 5.96 -17.54
N ASP A 36 -5.26 5.33 -17.43
CA ASP A 36 -5.53 4.10 -16.69
C ASP A 36 -5.50 4.20 -15.15
N ASP A 37 -5.32 5.39 -14.55
CA ASP A 37 -5.51 5.58 -13.11
C ASP A 37 -6.94 5.20 -12.69
N GLU A 38 -7.06 4.31 -11.69
CA GLU A 38 -8.34 3.98 -11.04
C GLU A 38 -8.72 5.06 -10.03
N LEU A 39 -9.97 5.51 -10.09
CA LEU A 39 -10.49 6.64 -9.35
C LEU A 39 -11.85 6.31 -8.70
N GLU A 40 -12.10 6.94 -7.56
CA GLU A 40 -13.41 7.09 -6.96
C GLU A 40 -13.93 8.49 -7.25
N VAL A 41 -15.15 8.58 -7.81
CA VAL A 41 -15.80 9.84 -8.16
C VAL A 41 -17.02 10.02 -7.27
N TYR A 42 -17.09 11.15 -6.58
CA TYR A 42 -18.22 11.56 -5.76
C TYR A 42 -18.86 12.80 -6.36
N LYS A 43 -20.18 12.79 -6.51
CA LYS A 43 -20.94 13.95 -6.98
C LYS A 43 -21.76 14.54 -5.83
N THR A 44 -21.52 15.81 -5.52
CA THR A 44 -22.30 16.56 -4.52
C THR A 44 -22.78 17.85 -5.17
N GLY A 45 -24.03 17.87 -5.65
CA GLY A 45 -24.56 19.03 -6.38
C GLY A 45 -23.77 19.29 -7.66
N ASP A 46 -23.16 20.47 -7.77
CA ASP A 46 -22.32 20.89 -8.90
C ASP A 46 -20.83 20.53 -8.73
N GLU A 47 -20.43 19.97 -7.59
CA GLU A 47 -19.04 19.64 -7.31
C GLU A 47 -18.76 18.15 -7.58
N ILE A 48 -17.72 17.89 -8.37
CA ILE A 48 -17.20 16.55 -8.64
C ILE A 48 -15.89 16.39 -7.88
N ILE A 49 -15.90 15.56 -6.84
CA ILE A 49 -14.70 15.22 -6.07
C ILE A 49 -14.15 13.91 -6.62
N VAL A 50 -12.89 13.94 -7.04
CA VAL A 50 -12.19 12.78 -7.59
C VAL A 50 -11.07 12.38 -6.64
N ARG A 51 -11.05 11.10 -6.28
CA ARG A 51 -10.00 10.52 -5.45
C ARG A 51 -9.28 9.44 -6.24
N LYS A 52 -7.95 9.49 -6.28
CA LYS A 52 -7.17 8.36 -6.81
C LYS A 52 -7.35 7.16 -5.88
N CYS A 53 -7.86 6.04 -6.40
CA CYS A 53 -7.88 4.76 -5.70
C CYS A 53 -6.46 4.21 -5.68
N ASN A 54 -5.57 4.89 -4.95
CA ASN A 54 -4.22 4.41 -4.78
C ASN A 54 -4.24 3.28 -3.75
N LYS A 55 -4.34 2.03 -4.21
CA LYS A 55 -4.12 0.85 -3.38
C LYS A 55 -2.73 0.89 -2.69
N GLU A 56 -1.80 1.67 -3.23
CA GLU A 56 -0.44 1.82 -2.71
C GLU A 56 -0.28 2.96 -1.68
N GLN A 57 -1.24 3.88 -1.52
CA GLN A 57 -1.15 4.93 -0.48
C GLN A 57 -1.23 4.37 0.95
N PHE A 58 -1.82 3.18 1.14
CA PHE A 58 -1.78 2.48 2.44
C PHE A 58 -0.39 1.89 2.77
N TYR A 59 0.51 1.79 1.79
CA TYR A 59 1.86 1.24 1.95
C TYR A 59 2.97 2.30 1.99
N HIS A 60 2.66 3.56 1.73
CA HIS A 60 3.67 4.62 1.63
C HIS A 60 4.30 5.07 2.96
N ASN A 61 3.75 4.65 4.11
CA ASN A 61 4.43 4.78 5.41
C ASN A 61 5.25 3.54 5.80
N GLY A 62 5.36 2.56 4.91
CA GLY A 62 6.12 1.34 5.13
C GLY A 62 7.56 1.46 4.66
N ARG A 63 8.49 0.86 5.40
CA ARG A 63 9.90 0.75 4.98
C ARG A 63 9.98 -0.27 3.84
N ARG A 64 10.64 0.10 2.73
CA ARG A 64 11.01 -0.85 1.67
C ARG A 64 12.00 -1.86 2.26
N VAL A 65 11.61 -3.13 2.27
CA VAL A 65 12.47 -4.22 2.73
C VAL A 65 12.45 -5.38 1.75
N ASN A 66 13.54 -6.15 1.71
CA ASN A 66 13.57 -7.35 0.88
C ASN A 66 12.63 -8.40 1.48
N LYS A 67 11.70 -8.89 0.65
CA LYS A 67 10.67 -9.85 1.06
C LYS A 67 11.24 -11.12 1.66
N LEU A 68 12.24 -11.71 0.99
CA LEU A 68 12.84 -12.97 1.40
C LEU A 68 13.61 -12.80 2.72
N VAL A 69 14.36 -11.70 2.83
CA VAL A 69 15.12 -11.40 4.06
C VAL A 69 14.16 -11.21 5.24
N TYR A 70 13.09 -10.44 5.06
CA TYR A 70 12.09 -10.25 6.11
C TYR A 70 11.41 -11.58 6.51
N ALA A 71 11.00 -12.39 5.53
CA ALA A 71 10.34 -13.67 5.80
C ALA A 71 11.26 -14.66 6.54
N LEU A 72 12.53 -14.76 6.14
CA LEU A 72 13.52 -15.60 6.82
C LEU A 72 13.76 -15.12 8.27
N LEU A 73 13.93 -13.81 8.47
CA LEU A 73 14.07 -13.23 9.80
C LEU A 73 12.83 -13.49 10.67
N ALA A 74 11.64 -13.44 10.09
CA ALA A 74 10.39 -13.65 10.82
C ALA A 74 10.19 -15.12 11.22
N ILE A 75 10.57 -16.08 10.37
CA ILE A 75 10.44 -17.52 10.63
C ILE A 75 11.50 -18.01 11.63
N PHE A 76 12.77 -17.64 11.43
CA PHE A 76 13.87 -18.16 12.25
C PHE A 76 14.16 -17.31 13.49
N LEU A 77 13.99 -15.99 13.38
CA LEU A 77 14.33 -15.00 14.41
C LEU A 77 13.09 -14.25 14.94
N GLY A 78 11.88 -14.76 14.66
CA GLY A 78 10.61 -14.17 15.05
C GLY A 78 10.47 -14.00 16.57
N SER A 79 10.97 -14.96 17.35
CA SER A 79 10.94 -14.93 18.82
C SER A 79 11.68 -13.73 19.42
N PHE A 80 12.71 -13.22 18.72
CA PHE A 80 13.46 -12.04 19.12
C PHE A 80 12.92 -10.75 18.49
N GLY A 81 11.96 -10.84 17.56
CA GLY A 81 11.38 -9.68 16.87
C GLY A 81 12.32 -8.95 15.92
N ILE A 82 13.39 -9.61 15.45
CA ILE A 82 14.42 -8.98 14.60
C ILE A 82 13.84 -8.54 13.25
N HIS A 83 12.85 -9.25 12.72
CA HIS A 83 12.13 -8.87 11.51
C HIS A 83 11.42 -7.52 11.65
N LYS A 84 10.90 -7.16 12.84
CA LYS A 84 10.32 -5.83 13.10
C LYS A 84 11.36 -4.72 13.09
N PHE A 85 12.55 -4.96 13.63
CA PHE A 85 13.66 -4.00 13.55
C PHE A 85 14.13 -3.81 12.11
N TYR A 86 14.15 -4.89 11.31
CA TYR A 86 14.46 -4.81 9.87
C TYR A 86 13.46 -3.93 9.12
N ALA A 87 12.17 -4.02 9.46
CA ALA A 87 11.13 -3.10 8.97
C ALA A 87 11.18 -1.69 9.58
N GLY A 88 12.15 -1.37 10.45
CA GLY A 88 12.30 -0.04 11.08
C GLY A 88 11.29 0.24 12.22
N ARG A 89 10.59 -0.77 12.72
CA ARG A 89 9.61 -0.62 13.80
C ARG A 89 10.23 -0.96 15.15
N MET A 90 10.19 -0.01 16.09
CA MET A 90 10.68 -0.17 17.48
C MET A 90 9.88 -1.20 18.31
N VAL A 91 8.78 -1.72 17.78
CA VAL A 91 7.97 -2.79 18.38
C VAL A 91 8.78 -4.07 18.64
N GLY A 92 9.91 -4.26 17.94
CA GLY A 92 10.83 -5.37 18.23
C GLY A 92 11.33 -5.41 19.68
N ILE A 93 11.37 -4.27 20.39
CA ILE A 93 11.74 -4.23 21.83
C ILE A 93 10.71 -5.01 22.67
N VAL A 94 9.42 -4.91 22.34
CA VAL A 94 8.35 -5.66 23.02
C VAL A 94 8.55 -7.16 22.81
N TYR A 95 8.96 -7.57 21.60
CA TYR A 95 9.23 -8.98 21.31
C TYR A 95 10.39 -9.51 22.15
N ILE A 96 11.45 -8.72 22.34
CA ILE A 96 12.56 -9.07 23.24
C ILE A 96 12.11 -9.15 24.70
N LEU A 97 11.18 -8.31 25.16
CA LEU A 97 10.67 -8.39 26.54
C LEU A 97 9.78 -9.63 26.77
N PHE A 98 9.05 -10.05 25.75
CA PHE A 98 8.14 -11.18 25.79
C PHE A 98 8.71 -12.48 25.19
N PHE A 99 9.99 -12.53 24.81
CA PHE A 99 10.58 -13.68 24.09
C PHE A 99 10.42 -15.00 24.85
N TRP A 100 10.45 -14.94 26.18
CA TRP A 100 10.27 -16.07 27.09
C TRP A 100 8.86 -16.68 27.08
N THR A 101 7.86 -15.94 26.58
CA THR A 101 6.48 -16.45 26.47
C THR A 101 6.26 -17.32 25.23
N CYS A 102 7.24 -17.38 24.31
CA CYS A 102 7.13 -18.00 22.97
C CYS A 102 6.03 -17.43 22.04
N ILE A 103 5.12 -16.59 22.55
CA ILE A 103 4.08 -15.87 21.80
C ILE A 103 4.70 -15.03 20.66
N PRO A 104 5.78 -14.25 20.88
CA PRO A 104 6.39 -13.45 19.81
C PRO A 104 6.89 -14.30 18.63
N GLY A 105 7.34 -15.53 18.89
CA GLY A 105 7.77 -16.48 17.87
C GLY A 105 6.61 -16.91 16.95
N LEU A 106 5.45 -17.22 17.53
CA LEU A 106 4.27 -17.59 16.75
C LEU A 106 3.75 -16.43 15.89
N ILE A 107 3.70 -15.22 16.45
CA ILE A 107 3.29 -14.03 15.69
C ILE A 107 4.29 -13.76 14.56
N GLY A 108 5.59 -13.84 14.84
CA GLY A 108 6.65 -13.71 13.82
C GLY A 108 6.51 -14.74 12.71
N PHE A 109 6.19 -15.99 13.03
CA PHE A 109 5.97 -17.03 12.03
C PHE A 109 4.80 -16.73 11.09
N ILE A 110 3.66 -16.29 11.64
CA ILE A 110 2.49 -15.90 10.85
C ILE A 110 2.82 -14.70 9.96
N GLU A 111 3.53 -13.70 10.48
CA GLU A 111 3.98 -12.54 9.71
C GLU A 111 4.98 -12.92 8.61
N GLY A 112 5.83 -13.91 8.85
CA GLY A 112 6.74 -14.46 7.85
C GLY A 112 5.99 -15.10 6.68
N ILE A 113 4.98 -15.92 6.97
CA ILE A 113 4.12 -16.52 5.94
C ILE A 113 3.32 -15.43 5.20
N ALA A 114 2.73 -14.47 5.91
CA ALA A 114 1.99 -13.37 5.30
C ALA A 114 2.89 -12.55 4.36
N ALA A 115 4.14 -12.29 4.75
CA ALA A 115 5.12 -11.62 3.90
C ALA A 115 5.45 -12.42 2.63
N LEU A 116 5.46 -13.75 2.68
CA LEU A 116 5.67 -14.62 1.51
C LEU A 116 4.50 -14.59 0.53
N VAL A 117 3.26 -14.48 1.03
CA VAL A 117 2.04 -14.42 0.21
C VAL A 117 1.87 -13.04 -0.43
N LYS A 118 2.40 -11.99 0.20
CA LYS A 118 2.30 -10.62 -0.29
C LYS A 118 2.99 -10.43 -1.65
N GLU A 119 2.35 -9.70 -2.56
CA GLU A 119 2.93 -9.34 -3.85
C GLU A 119 4.20 -8.50 -3.66
N ALA A 120 5.26 -8.88 -4.38
CA ALA A 120 6.54 -8.19 -4.36
C ALA A 120 6.67 -7.35 -5.61
N ASP A 121 7.37 -6.21 -5.49
CA ASP A 121 7.76 -5.41 -6.63
C ASP A 121 8.80 -6.15 -7.50
N SER A 122 9.08 -5.63 -8.69
CA SER A 122 10.05 -6.10 -9.70
C SER A 122 11.42 -6.45 -9.11
N ASP A 123 11.83 -5.71 -8.07
CA ASP A 123 13.10 -5.89 -7.35
C ASP A 123 13.01 -6.90 -6.17
N GLY A 124 11.88 -7.60 -6.00
CA GLY A 124 11.65 -8.56 -4.90
C GLY A 124 11.42 -7.91 -3.53
N ASN A 125 11.04 -6.63 -3.50
CA ASN A 125 10.83 -5.88 -2.25
C ASN A 125 9.34 -5.75 -1.91
N ILE A 126 9.06 -5.60 -0.61
CA ILE A 126 7.73 -5.31 -0.08
C ILE A 126 7.81 -4.08 0.83
N TYR A 127 6.71 -3.33 0.88
CA TYR A 127 6.56 -2.19 1.79
C TYR A 127 5.93 -2.66 3.10
N LEU A 128 6.59 -2.43 4.23
CA LEU A 128 6.12 -2.83 5.56
C LEU A 128 6.01 -1.66 6.52
#